data_AF-A0A9X3MM06-F1
#
_entry.id   AF-A0A9X3MM06-F1
#
_cell.length_a   1.000
_cell.length_b   1.000
_cell.length_c   1.000
_cell.angle_alpha   90.00
_cell.angle_beta   90.00
_cell.angle_gamma   90.00
#
_symmetry.space_group_name_H-M   'P 1'
#
loop_
_entity.id
_entity.type
_entity.pdbx_description
1 polymer ?
#
loop_
_entity_poly.entity_id
_entity_poly.type
_entity_poly.pdbx_seq_one_letter_code
_entity_poly.pdbx_strand_id
1 'polypeptide(L)'
;MASPPARKRAVRAAAGGPIDPGPIVAKARELGVMGWVRPTGELHAEGPPDAVEALLAAFGETAASERGRVEGHEQFAIRGVSAGVFVVQEHQATAHHYDVRLEVDGVMRSWAVPKGPSLDPAAKRLAVEVEDHSLSHNDFEGATGNGAVIIWDRGTYEQGGRVAWPEALERGHAVFVLHGEKLRGGFALQRTRPGAKPQWLLIKRRDDAARPGSDIVAERPESVVSGHTLTDLLPPRGQTP
;
A
#
# COMPACT_ATOMS: atom_id res chain seq x y z
N MET A 1 11.15 -38.08 -14.46
CA MET A 1 9.79 -37.60 -14.75
C MET A 1 9.40 -36.63 -13.65
N ALA A 2 9.21 -35.34 -13.95
CA ALA A 2 8.79 -34.37 -12.95
C ALA A 2 7.28 -34.51 -12.71
N SER A 3 6.86 -34.66 -11.45
CA SER A 3 5.43 -34.65 -11.09
C SER A 3 4.77 -33.35 -11.57
N PRO A 4 3.53 -33.39 -12.08
CA PRO A 4 2.80 -32.18 -12.44
C PRO A 4 2.68 -31.26 -11.22
N PRO A 5 2.76 -29.93 -11.38
CA PRO A 5 2.62 -29.01 -10.26
C PRO A 5 1.26 -29.21 -9.60
N ALA A 6 1.25 -29.36 -8.26
CA ALA A 6 0.03 -29.54 -7.48
C ALA A 6 -0.97 -28.41 -7.80
N ARG A 7 -2.24 -28.78 -8.04
CA ARG A 7 -3.30 -27.79 -8.30
C ARG A 7 -3.47 -26.92 -7.06
N LYS A 8 -3.20 -25.62 -7.20
CA LYS A 8 -3.42 -24.64 -6.13
C LYS A 8 -4.91 -24.39 -5.94
N ARG A 9 -5.34 -24.30 -4.68
CA ARG A 9 -6.69 -23.86 -4.28
C ARG A 9 -6.57 -22.48 -3.63
N ALA A 10 -7.53 -21.60 -3.93
CA ALA A 10 -7.69 -20.33 -3.27
C ALA A 10 -9.09 -20.25 -2.62
N VAL A 11 -9.16 -19.75 -1.38
CA VAL A 11 -10.38 -19.63 -0.59
C VAL A 11 -10.43 -18.25 0.06
N ARG A 12 -11.62 -17.67 0.20
CA ARG A 12 -11.90 -16.56 1.12
C ARG A 12 -12.80 -17.09 2.24
N ALA A 13 -12.57 -16.68 3.48
CA ALA A 13 -13.37 -17.06 4.64
C ALA A 13 -13.61 -15.89 5.59
N ALA A 14 -14.70 -15.95 6.36
CA ALA A 14 -15.03 -14.93 7.35
C ALA A 14 -15.51 -15.55 8.68
N ALA A 15 -14.95 -15.09 9.80
CA ALA A 15 -15.22 -15.57 11.16
C ALA A 15 -16.45 -14.91 11.83
N GLY A 16 -17.13 -13.97 11.16
CA GLY A 16 -18.32 -13.29 11.68
C GLY A 16 -18.03 -12.20 12.73
N GLY A 17 -16.77 -11.90 13.02
CA GLY A 17 -16.35 -10.84 13.93
C GLY A 17 -14.83 -10.75 14.07
N PRO A 18 -14.31 -9.80 14.87
CA PRO A 18 -12.88 -9.60 15.03
C PRO A 18 -12.14 -10.81 15.64
N ILE A 19 -10.88 -11.01 15.24
CA ILE A 19 -10.01 -12.11 15.68
C ILE A 19 -8.59 -11.62 15.97
N ASP A 20 -7.81 -12.42 16.69
CA ASP A 20 -6.34 -12.28 16.73
C ASP A 20 -5.71 -12.98 15.50
N PRO A 21 -5.07 -12.24 14.56
CA PRO A 21 -4.45 -12.84 13.39
C PRO A 21 -3.16 -13.63 13.71
N GLY A 22 -2.50 -13.39 14.85
CA GLY A 22 -1.18 -13.93 15.16
C GLY A 22 -1.08 -15.46 15.05
N PRO A 23 -1.97 -16.23 15.72
CA PRO A 23 -2.00 -17.69 15.63
C PRO A 23 -2.26 -18.19 14.20
N ILE A 24 -3.12 -17.51 13.44
CA ILE A 24 -3.47 -17.89 12.06
C ILE A 24 -2.27 -17.67 11.13
N VAL A 25 -1.56 -16.56 11.28
CA VAL A 25 -0.32 -16.28 10.53
C VAL A 25 0.74 -17.35 10.83
N ALA A 26 0.92 -17.73 12.10
CA ALA A 26 1.87 -18.77 12.48
C ALA A 26 1.52 -20.11 11.83
N LYS A 27 0.24 -20.50 11.85
CA LYS A 27 -0.23 -21.75 11.23
C LYS A 27 -0.08 -21.73 9.71
N ALA A 28 -0.39 -20.61 9.06
CA ALA A 28 -0.22 -20.46 7.61
C ALA A 28 1.25 -20.66 7.19
N ARG A 29 2.20 -20.14 7.97
CA ARG A 29 3.65 -20.32 7.73
C ARG A 29 4.07 -21.78 7.85
N GLU A 30 3.61 -22.48 8.89
CA GLU A 30 3.87 -23.92 9.09
C GLU A 30 3.38 -24.75 7.89
N LEU A 31 2.17 -24.44 7.41
CA LEU A 31 1.51 -25.16 6.32
C LEU A 31 1.99 -24.75 4.92
N GLY A 32 2.85 -23.73 4.81
CA GLY A 32 3.24 -23.16 3.51
C GLY A 32 2.07 -22.55 2.73
N VAL A 33 0.99 -22.18 3.43
CA VAL A 33 -0.20 -21.54 2.86
C VAL A 33 0.07 -20.04 2.74
N MET A 34 -0.20 -19.50 1.55
CA MET A 34 -0.08 -18.07 1.27
C MET A 34 -1.44 -17.40 1.45
N GLY A 35 -1.44 -16.07 1.56
CA GLY A 35 -2.67 -15.29 1.64
C GLY A 35 -2.61 -14.30 2.80
N TRP A 36 -3.77 -14.00 3.38
CA TRP A 36 -3.87 -12.94 4.36
C TRP A 36 -4.99 -13.22 5.36
N VAL A 37 -4.82 -12.73 6.58
CA VAL A 37 -5.84 -12.74 7.62
C VAL A 37 -6.01 -11.33 8.14
N ARG A 38 -7.23 -10.87 8.42
CA ARG A 38 -7.52 -9.54 8.96
C ARG A 38 -7.99 -9.65 10.41
N PRO A 39 -7.67 -8.68 11.29
CA PRO A 39 -8.22 -8.62 12.64
C PRO A 39 -9.73 -8.45 12.66
N THR A 40 -10.34 -8.00 11.56
CA THR A 40 -11.79 -7.89 11.37
C THR A 40 -12.48 -9.24 11.08
N GLY A 41 -11.70 -10.32 10.93
CA GLY A 41 -12.23 -11.67 10.80
C GLY A 41 -12.32 -12.18 9.37
N GLU A 42 -11.69 -11.55 8.37
CA GLU A 42 -11.59 -12.08 7.02
C GLU A 42 -10.25 -12.78 6.76
N LEU A 43 -10.28 -13.87 5.99
CA LEU A 43 -9.12 -14.65 5.57
C LEU A 43 -9.16 -14.86 4.06
N HIS A 44 -7.99 -14.84 3.43
CA HIS A 44 -7.73 -15.44 2.15
C HIS A 44 -6.59 -16.45 2.30
N ALA A 45 -6.76 -17.63 1.72
CA ALA A 45 -5.79 -18.72 1.78
C ALA A 45 -5.58 -19.29 0.37
N GLU A 46 -4.32 -19.39 -0.06
CA GLU A 46 -3.88 -19.98 -1.32
C GLU A 46 -2.78 -21.02 -1.05
N GLY A 47 -2.96 -22.25 -1.54
CA GLY A 47 -1.96 -23.30 -1.36
C GLY A 47 -2.40 -24.66 -1.87
N PRO A 48 -1.66 -25.73 -1.51
CA PRO A 48 -2.14 -27.10 -1.61
C PRO A 48 -3.51 -27.25 -0.94
N PRO A 49 -4.48 -27.99 -1.53
CA PRO A 49 -5.85 -28.06 -1.02
C PRO A 49 -5.96 -28.51 0.45
N ASP A 50 -5.17 -29.50 0.84
CA ASP A 50 -5.05 -30.04 2.19
C ASP A 50 -4.51 -29.01 3.18
N ALA A 51 -3.48 -28.26 2.78
CA ALA A 51 -2.91 -27.18 3.59
C ALA A 51 -3.93 -26.03 3.79
N VAL A 52 -4.66 -25.67 2.74
CA VAL A 52 -5.73 -24.64 2.82
C VAL A 52 -6.86 -25.09 3.75
N GLU A 53 -7.27 -26.36 3.68
CA GLU A 53 -8.30 -26.91 4.58
C GLU A 53 -7.86 -26.94 6.03
N ALA A 54 -6.61 -27.32 6.31
CA ALA A 54 -6.04 -27.28 7.65
C ALA A 54 -5.99 -25.86 8.23
N LEU A 55 -5.67 -24.85 7.41
CA LEU A 55 -5.70 -23.45 7.84
C LEU A 55 -7.13 -22.96 8.13
N LEU A 56 -8.10 -23.34 7.30
CA LEU A 56 -9.52 -22.97 7.51
C LEU A 56 -10.08 -23.58 8.80
N ALA A 57 -9.73 -24.83 9.11
CA ALA A 57 -10.12 -25.46 10.37
C ALA A 57 -9.56 -24.70 11.59
N ALA A 58 -8.32 -24.21 11.49
CA ALA A 58 -7.70 -23.38 12.53
C ALA A 58 -8.30 -21.95 12.60
N PHE A 59 -8.82 -21.44 11.48
CA PHE A 59 -9.42 -20.11 11.39
C PHE A 59 -10.80 -20.02 12.04
N GLY A 60 -11.57 -21.10 11.98
CA GLY A 60 -12.84 -21.23 12.68
C GLY A 60 -13.76 -22.24 11.99
N GLU A 61 -14.25 -23.24 12.72
CA GLU A 61 -15.12 -24.30 12.20
C GLU A 61 -16.44 -23.79 11.61
N THR A 62 -16.90 -22.62 12.07
CA THR A 62 -18.13 -21.96 11.60
C THR A 62 -17.88 -20.89 10.54
N ALA A 63 -16.63 -20.66 10.13
CA ALA A 63 -16.30 -19.63 9.15
C ALA A 63 -16.90 -19.97 7.79
N ALA A 64 -17.75 -19.08 7.27
CA ALA A 64 -18.27 -19.21 5.91
C ALA A 64 -17.09 -19.08 4.93
N SER A 65 -16.91 -20.05 4.03
CA SER A 65 -15.83 -20.03 3.06
C SER A 65 -16.34 -20.19 1.62
N GLU A 66 -15.72 -19.47 0.69
CA GLU A 66 -16.04 -19.50 -0.73
C GLU A 66 -14.78 -19.66 -1.58
N ARG A 67 -14.95 -20.11 -2.83
CA ARG A 67 -13.82 -20.24 -3.75
C ARG A 67 -13.27 -18.84 -4.08
N GLY A 68 -12.02 -18.60 -3.68
CA GLY A 68 -11.31 -17.36 -3.96
C GLY A 68 -10.60 -17.41 -5.30
N ARG A 69 -10.22 -16.24 -5.82
CA ARG A 69 -9.28 -16.11 -6.93
C ARG A 69 -7.85 -16.27 -6.37
N VAL A 70 -6.99 -16.99 -7.08
CA VAL A 70 -5.54 -17.04 -6.77
C VAL A 70 -4.98 -15.62 -6.89
N GLU A 71 -4.50 -15.05 -5.78
CA GLU A 71 -3.93 -13.70 -5.73
C GLU A 71 -2.41 -13.69 -6.04
N GLY A 72 -1.75 -14.86 -6.09
CA GLY A 72 -0.45 -15.08 -6.73
C GLY A 72 0.79 -14.88 -5.83
N HIS A 73 1.94 -15.40 -6.29
CA HIS A 73 3.14 -15.73 -5.49
C HIS A 73 3.88 -14.55 -4.81
N GLU A 74 3.55 -13.32 -5.14
CA GLU A 74 4.18 -12.10 -4.59
C GLU A 74 3.27 -11.36 -3.60
N GLN A 75 2.07 -11.87 -3.37
CA GLN A 75 1.02 -11.21 -2.63
C GLN A 75 0.98 -11.77 -1.20
N PHE A 76 1.77 -11.13 -0.34
CA PHE A 76 1.57 -10.99 1.11
C PHE A 76 1.91 -12.21 1.98
N ALA A 77 3.06 -12.18 2.69
CA ALA A 77 3.34 -13.09 3.81
C ALA A 77 3.06 -12.43 5.19
N ILE A 78 2.71 -11.15 5.17
CA ILE A 78 2.28 -10.34 6.29
C ILE A 78 1.10 -9.53 5.75
N ARG A 79 -0.08 -9.73 6.32
CA ARG A 79 -1.28 -8.88 6.14
C ARG A 79 -2.08 -9.03 7.43
N GLY A 80 -2.83 -7.99 7.76
CA GLY A 80 -3.67 -7.94 8.97
C GLY A 80 -3.03 -7.30 10.19
N VAL A 81 -1.78 -6.86 10.14
CA VAL A 81 -1.23 -6.02 11.20
C VAL A 81 -0.93 -4.66 10.57
N SER A 82 -1.62 -3.64 11.08
CA SER A 82 -1.33 -2.25 10.73
C SER A 82 0.17 -2.01 10.93
N ALA A 83 0.83 -1.54 9.88
CA ALA A 83 2.26 -1.25 9.92
C ALA A 83 2.55 0.19 10.37
N GLY A 84 1.55 1.06 10.30
CA GLY A 84 1.66 2.47 10.63
C GLY A 84 0.72 3.31 9.77
N VAL A 85 1.00 4.60 9.72
CA VAL A 85 0.26 5.55 8.88
C VAL A 85 0.96 5.82 7.55
N PHE A 86 0.19 6.30 6.59
CA PHE A 86 0.71 6.91 5.38
C PHE A 86 0.04 8.25 5.12
N VAL A 87 0.76 9.11 4.39
CA VAL A 87 0.23 10.35 3.85
C VAL A 87 0.74 10.55 2.43
N VAL A 88 -0.11 11.16 1.60
CA VAL A 88 0.27 11.69 0.30
C VAL A 88 -0.01 13.18 0.33
N GLN A 89 1.02 13.99 0.22
CA GLN A 89 0.91 15.44 0.13
C GLN A 89 1.10 15.87 -1.32
N GLU A 90 0.18 16.66 -1.86
CA GLU A 90 0.41 17.33 -3.14
C GLU A 90 1.11 18.66 -2.86
N HIS A 91 2.22 18.89 -3.55
CA HIS A 91 3.15 19.97 -3.23
C HIS A 91 3.46 20.78 -4.49
N GLN A 92 3.08 22.05 -4.47
CA GLN A 92 3.64 23.05 -5.38
C GLN A 92 4.86 23.67 -4.71
N ALA A 93 6.06 23.29 -5.17
CA ALA A 93 7.30 23.96 -4.83
C ALA A 93 7.88 24.59 -6.11
N THR A 94 9.20 24.46 -6.33
CA THR A 94 9.84 24.76 -7.62
C THR A 94 9.27 23.93 -8.76
N ALA A 95 8.85 22.70 -8.47
CA ALA A 95 8.10 21.84 -9.36
C ALA A 95 6.92 21.20 -8.61
N HIS A 96 5.82 21.00 -9.34
CA HIS A 96 4.68 20.24 -8.85
C HIS A 96 5.05 18.76 -8.69
N HIS A 97 4.72 18.16 -7.55
CA HIS A 97 4.91 16.74 -7.27
C HIS A 97 4.01 16.30 -6.11
N TYR A 98 4.01 14.99 -5.85
CA TYR A 98 3.35 14.39 -4.70
C TYR A 98 4.38 13.73 -3.80
N ASP A 99 4.41 14.07 -2.53
CA ASP A 99 5.22 13.40 -1.52
C ASP A 99 4.43 12.21 -0.96
N VAL A 100 4.85 10.99 -1.28
CA VAL A 100 4.29 9.74 -0.73
C VAL A 100 5.14 9.33 0.46
N ARG A 101 4.51 9.16 1.63
CA ARG A 101 5.21 8.88 2.88
C ARG A 101 4.61 7.69 3.62
N LEU A 102 5.47 6.82 4.13
CA LEU A 102 5.10 5.64 4.92
C LEU A 102 5.84 5.66 6.25
N GLU A 103 5.12 5.46 7.35
CA GLU A 103 5.72 5.35 8.69
C GLU A 103 6.47 4.02 8.84
N VAL A 104 7.78 4.06 9.03
CA VAL A 104 8.64 2.89 9.23
C VAL A 104 9.60 3.19 10.36
N ASP A 105 9.64 2.33 11.39
CA ASP A 105 10.51 2.47 12.55
C ASP A 105 10.48 3.88 13.18
N GLY A 106 9.28 4.47 13.27
CA GLY A 106 9.06 5.77 13.93
C GLY A 106 9.42 7.01 13.09
N VAL A 107 9.75 6.85 11.80
CA VAL A 107 9.98 7.97 10.86
C VAL A 107 9.16 7.82 9.59
N MET A 108 8.92 8.93 8.88
CA MET A 108 8.21 8.92 7.61
C MET A 108 9.20 8.75 6.45
N ARG A 109 9.38 7.50 6.00
CA ARG A 109 10.12 7.20 4.76
C ARG A 109 9.38 7.84 3.59
N SER A 110 10.08 8.64 2.80
CA SER A 110 9.45 9.61 1.90
C SER A 110 9.97 9.52 0.48
N TRP A 111 9.05 9.67 -0.48
CA TRP A 111 9.35 9.71 -1.90
C TRP A 111 8.61 10.83 -2.61
N ALA A 112 9.33 11.65 -3.37
CA ALA A 112 8.74 12.61 -4.30
C ALA A 112 8.34 11.90 -5.60
N VAL A 113 7.06 12.00 -5.98
CA VAL A 113 6.44 11.37 -7.15
C VAL A 113 5.94 12.47 -8.09
N PRO A 114 6.73 12.88 -9.11
CA PRO A 114 6.44 14.07 -9.91
C PRO A 114 5.09 14.06 -10.63
N LYS A 115 4.63 12.88 -11.06
CA LYS A 115 3.33 12.75 -11.73
C LYS A 115 2.21 12.32 -10.77
N GLY A 116 2.52 12.09 -9.51
CA GLY A 116 1.63 11.49 -8.53
C GLY A 116 1.41 9.97 -8.71
N PRO A 117 0.73 9.35 -7.72
CA PRO A 117 0.38 7.93 -7.72
C PRO A 117 -0.60 7.57 -8.84
N SER A 118 -0.77 6.27 -9.10
CA SER A 118 -1.70 5.75 -10.11
C SER A 118 -2.49 4.59 -9.55
N LEU A 119 -3.76 4.46 -9.95
CA LEU A 119 -4.55 3.23 -9.75
C LEU A 119 -4.47 2.27 -10.95
N ASP A 120 -3.81 2.67 -12.05
CA ASP A 120 -3.53 1.80 -13.19
C ASP A 120 -2.27 0.93 -12.93
N PRO A 121 -2.38 -0.41 -12.88
CA PRO A 121 -1.24 -1.31 -12.73
C PRO A 121 -0.21 -1.28 -13.88
N ALA A 122 -0.57 -0.75 -15.05
CA ALA A 122 0.35 -0.57 -16.17
C ALA A 122 1.23 0.69 -16.02
N ALA A 123 0.82 1.65 -15.19
CA ALA A 123 1.55 2.90 -14.99
C ALA A 123 2.66 2.74 -13.95
N LYS A 124 3.91 2.87 -14.39
CA LYS A 124 5.10 2.89 -13.51
C LYS A 124 5.43 4.34 -13.16
N ARG A 125 5.16 4.76 -11.92
CA ARG A 125 5.41 6.14 -11.48
C ARG A 125 6.82 6.26 -10.90
N LEU A 126 7.62 7.19 -11.41
CA LEU A 126 8.92 7.53 -10.80
C LEU A 126 8.68 8.05 -9.38
N ALA A 127 9.40 7.50 -8.42
CA ALA A 127 9.41 7.89 -7.02
C ALA A 127 10.88 8.13 -6.62
N VAL A 128 11.24 9.37 -6.31
CA VAL A 128 12.60 9.74 -5.89
C VAL A 128 12.63 9.76 -4.37
N GLU A 129 13.48 8.94 -3.77
CA GLU A 129 13.65 8.92 -2.32
C GLU A 129 14.23 10.25 -1.84
N VAL A 130 13.61 10.82 -0.81
CA VAL A 130 14.00 12.08 -0.17
C VAL A 130 14.22 11.84 1.33
N GLU A 131 14.72 12.84 2.04
CA GLU A 131 15.01 12.75 3.47
C GLU A 131 13.78 12.27 4.28
N ASP A 132 14.04 11.53 5.35
CA ASP A 132 12.99 11.11 6.27
C ASP A 132 12.34 12.33 6.95
N HIS A 133 11.04 12.25 7.19
CA HIS A 133 10.29 13.32 7.86
C HIS A 133 9.76 12.85 9.22
N SER A 134 9.52 13.80 10.12
CA SER A 134 8.82 13.50 11.38
C SER A 134 7.33 13.25 11.13
N LEU A 135 6.69 12.45 11.99
CA LEU A 135 5.25 12.21 11.89
C LEU A 135 4.42 13.50 11.98
N SER A 136 4.90 14.52 12.70
CA SER A 136 4.22 15.83 12.81
C SER A 136 4.08 16.56 11.47
N HIS A 137 4.89 16.24 10.45
CA HIS A 137 4.74 16.81 9.11
C HIS A 137 3.50 16.28 8.38
N ASN A 138 2.92 15.16 8.81
CA ASN A 138 1.79 14.52 8.13
C ASN A 138 0.50 15.35 8.18
N ASP A 139 0.38 16.24 9.16
CA ASP A 139 -0.82 17.07 9.37
C ASP A 139 -0.68 18.48 8.79
N PHE A 140 0.43 18.79 8.11
CA PHE A 140 0.63 20.10 7.51
C PHE A 140 -0.11 20.25 6.17
N GLU A 141 -0.90 21.31 6.08
CA GLU A 141 -1.55 21.83 4.87
C GLU A 141 -1.55 23.35 4.92
N GLY A 142 -1.23 24.01 3.80
CA GLY A 142 -1.20 25.46 3.72
C GLY A 142 -0.23 26.01 2.68
N ALA A 143 -0.15 27.34 2.62
CA ALA A 143 0.84 28.04 1.81
C ALA A 143 2.25 27.86 2.39
N THR A 144 3.23 27.74 1.51
CA THR A 144 4.66 27.71 1.83
C THR A 144 5.34 28.95 1.24
N GLY A 145 6.60 29.20 1.59
CA GLY A 145 7.33 30.37 1.10
C GLY A 145 7.47 30.44 -0.45
N ASN A 146 7.31 29.33 -1.15
CA ASN A 146 7.43 29.24 -2.61
C ASN A 146 6.31 28.43 -3.28
N GLY A 147 5.18 28.24 -2.61
CA GLY A 147 4.01 27.58 -3.17
C GLY A 147 3.03 27.13 -2.09
N ALA A 148 2.55 25.90 -2.15
CA ALA A 148 1.54 25.37 -1.24
C ALA A 148 1.62 23.86 -1.12
N VAL A 149 1.05 23.32 -0.05
CA VAL A 149 0.93 21.89 0.22
C VAL A 149 -0.50 21.59 0.63
N ILE A 150 -1.08 20.50 0.11
CA ILE A 150 -2.33 19.91 0.63
C ILE A 150 -2.13 18.45 1.03
N ILE A 151 -2.93 17.97 1.98
CA ILE A 151 -3.01 16.54 2.32
C ILE A 151 -3.93 15.89 1.28
N TRP A 152 -3.35 15.37 0.21
CA TRP A 152 -4.09 14.80 -0.91
C TRP A 152 -4.71 13.43 -0.58
N ASP A 153 -4.06 12.62 0.26
CA ASP A 153 -4.62 11.38 0.80
C ASP A 153 -3.94 11.03 2.13
N ARG A 154 -4.63 10.29 3.02
CA ARG A 154 -4.06 9.78 4.26
C ARG A 154 -4.77 8.52 4.70
N GLY A 155 -4.11 7.71 5.52
CA GLY A 155 -4.72 6.53 6.11
C GLY A 155 -3.71 5.64 6.81
N THR A 156 -4.09 4.38 7.01
CA THR A 156 -3.18 3.34 7.50
C THR A 156 -2.68 2.49 6.35
N TYR A 157 -1.62 1.74 6.59
CA TYR A 157 -1.14 0.77 5.63
C TYR A 157 -0.72 -0.54 6.30
N GLU A 158 -0.74 -1.62 5.54
CA GLU A 158 -0.21 -2.92 5.93
C GLU A 158 1.08 -3.19 5.14
N GLN A 159 2.12 -3.67 5.82
CA GLN A 159 3.32 -4.18 5.14
C GLN A 159 2.99 -5.52 4.48
N GLY A 160 3.41 -5.68 3.23
CA GLY A 160 3.25 -6.89 2.45
C GLY A 160 4.58 -7.49 2.01
N GLY A 161 4.50 -8.56 1.20
CA GLY A 161 5.67 -9.28 0.72
C GLY A 161 6.20 -10.31 1.72
N ARG A 162 7.35 -10.93 1.38
CA ARG A 162 8.00 -11.99 2.16
C ARG A 162 9.09 -11.49 3.12
N VAL A 163 9.55 -10.26 2.90
CA VAL A 163 10.60 -9.62 3.69
C VAL A 163 9.93 -8.56 4.56
N ALA A 164 10.21 -8.58 5.85
CA ALA A 164 9.72 -7.56 6.77
C ALA A 164 10.36 -6.20 6.46
N TRP A 165 9.69 -5.10 6.84
CA TRP A 165 10.34 -3.80 6.83
C TRP A 165 11.14 -3.63 8.15
N PRO A 166 12.24 -2.87 8.15
CA PRO A 166 12.77 -2.02 7.07
C PRO A 166 13.54 -2.77 5.98
N GLU A 167 13.91 -4.04 6.19
CA GLU A 167 14.78 -4.81 5.29
C GLU A 167 14.27 -4.87 3.83
N ALA A 168 12.95 -4.89 3.61
CA ALA A 168 12.35 -4.83 2.27
C ALA A 168 12.76 -3.56 1.49
N LEU A 169 12.82 -2.40 2.16
CA LEU A 169 13.30 -1.15 1.57
C LEU A 169 14.81 -1.23 1.29
N GLU A 170 15.60 -1.76 2.22
CA GLU A 170 17.05 -1.92 2.02
C GLU A 170 17.36 -2.81 0.81
N ARG A 171 16.61 -3.88 0.61
CA ARG A 171 16.69 -4.76 -0.57
C ARG A 171 16.20 -4.11 -1.86
N GLY A 172 15.48 -2.98 -1.78
CA GLY A 172 14.99 -2.24 -2.94
C GLY A 172 13.70 -2.80 -3.53
N HIS A 173 12.96 -3.61 -2.77
CA HIS A 173 11.65 -4.08 -3.19
C HIS A 173 10.73 -4.25 -1.99
N ALA A 174 9.73 -3.37 -1.92
CA ALA A 174 8.79 -3.32 -0.82
C ALA A 174 7.36 -3.37 -1.34
N VAL A 175 6.54 -4.25 -0.77
CA VAL A 175 5.13 -4.42 -1.11
C VAL A 175 4.31 -3.98 0.09
N PHE A 176 3.19 -3.31 -0.14
CA PHE A 176 2.33 -2.81 0.93
C PHE A 176 0.89 -2.64 0.43
N VAL A 177 -0.04 -2.47 1.36
CA VAL A 177 -1.46 -2.24 1.09
C VAL A 177 -1.87 -0.92 1.72
N LEU A 178 -2.40 0.00 0.92
CA LEU A 178 -2.91 1.28 1.41
C LEU A 178 -4.39 1.16 1.77
N HIS A 179 -4.76 1.80 2.88
CA HIS A 179 -6.12 1.95 3.38
C HIS A 179 -6.45 3.44 3.52
N GLY A 180 -6.34 4.19 2.42
CA GLY A 180 -6.68 5.62 2.36
C GLY A 180 -8.08 5.89 1.85
N GLU A 181 -8.35 7.18 1.65
CA GLU A 181 -9.60 7.64 1.04
C GLU A 181 -9.56 7.47 -0.48
N LYS A 182 -8.43 7.80 -1.10
CA LYS A 182 -8.24 7.75 -2.56
C LYS A 182 -7.42 6.54 -3.00
N LEU A 183 -6.33 6.23 -2.30
CA LEU A 183 -5.48 5.09 -2.59
C LEU A 183 -5.86 3.90 -1.72
N ARG A 184 -6.28 2.83 -2.38
CA ARG A 184 -6.63 1.57 -1.74
C ARG A 184 -5.97 0.38 -2.44
N GLY A 185 -5.73 -0.68 -1.68
CA GLY A 185 -5.20 -1.93 -2.20
C GLY A 185 -3.67 -1.95 -2.28
N GLY A 186 -3.14 -2.96 -2.96
CA GLY A 186 -1.72 -3.28 -3.03
C GLY A 186 -0.94 -2.33 -3.95
N PHE A 187 0.25 -1.97 -3.48
CA PHE A 187 1.28 -1.22 -4.18
C PHE A 187 2.65 -1.88 -4.00
N ALA A 188 3.60 -1.54 -4.85
CA ALA A 188 5.00 -1.88 -4.68
C ALA A 188 5.89 -0.68 -4.96
N LEU A 189 6.98 -0.57 -4.19
CA LEU A 189 8.14 0.26 -4.45
C LEU A 189 9.27 -0.63 -4.93
N GLN A 190 9.82 -0.34 -6.10
CA GLN A 190 10.96 -1.06 -6.68
C GLN A 190 12.09 -0.10 -7.03
N ARG A 191 13.24 -0.23 -6.38
CA ARG A 191 14.41 0.62 -6.62
C ARG A 191 15.06 0.25 -7.93
N THR A 192 15.21 1.22 -8.81
CA THR A 192 15.87 1.07 -10.12
C THR A 192 17.27 1.65 -10.15
N ARG A 193 17.55 2.65 -9.31
CA ARG A 193 18.87 3.27 -9.22
C ARG A 193 19.23 3.58 -7.76
N PRO A 194 20.33 3.04 -7.21
CA PRO A 194 20.88 3.47 -5.92
C PRO A 194 21.73 4.74 -6.07
N GLY A 195 22.08 5.37 -4.95
CA GLY A 195 23.00 6.52 -4.91
C GLY A 195 22.49 7.62 -3.97
N ALA A 196 23.02 8.84 -4.12
CA ALA A 196 22.66 9.98 -3.28
C ALA A 196 21.20 10.43 -3.42
N LYS A 197 20.55 10.12 -4.55
CA LYS A 197 19.11 10.31 -4.77
C LYS A 197 18.53 9.02 -5.36
N PRO A 198 18.23 8.01 -4.52
CA PRO A 198 17.72 6.73 -5.00
C PRO A 198 16.45 6.92 -5.83
N GLN A 199 16.36 6.23 -6.96
CA GLN A 199 15.18 6.24 -7.82
C GLN A 199 14.44 4.92 -7.70
N TRP A 200 13.14 5.05 -7.54
CA TRP A 200 12.20 3.96 -7.37
C TRP A 200 11.07 4.06 -8.38
N LEU A 201 10.36 2.96 -8.54
CA LEU A 201 9.07 2.90 -9.21
C LEU A 201 7.99 2.60 -8.17
N LEU A 202 6.99 3.47 -8.06
CA LEU A 202 5.74 3.19 -7.38
C LEU A 202 4.76 2.57 -8.39
N ILE A 203 4.29 1.37 -8.10
CA ILE A 203 3.52 0.55 -9.02
C ILE A 203 2.27 0.02 -8.30
N LYS A 204 1.09 0.27 -8.86
CA LYS A 204 -0.16 -0.34 -8.38
C LYS A 204 -0.17 -1.83 -8.69
N ARG A 205 -0.52 -2.66 -7.70
CA ARG A 205 -0.71 -4.10 -7.91
C ARG A 205 -2.07 -4.38 -8.53
N ARG A 206 -2.18 -5.48 -9.28
CA ARG A 206 -3.46 -5.97 -9.80
C ARG A 206 -4.24 -6.62 -8.66
N ASP A 207 -5.31 -5.95 -8.25
CA ASP A 207 -6.27 -6.37 -7.24
C ASP A 207 -7.63 -5.70 -7.51
N ASP A 208 -8.59 -5.88 -6.61
CA ASP A 208 -9.96 -5.37 -6.74
C ASP A 208 -10.04 -3.83 -6.68
N ALA A 209 -8.99 -3.14 -6.22
CA ALA A 209 -8.90 -1.68 -6.18
C ALA A 209 -8.15 -1.08 -7.39
N ALA A 210 -7.61 -1.91 -8.29
CA ALA A 210 -6.96 -1.42 -9.51
C ALA A 210 -7.99 -0.82 -10.48
N ARG A 211 -7.65 0.33 -11.07
CA ARG A 211 -8.46 1.04 -12.07
C ARG A 211 -7.60 1.33 -13.31
N PRO A 212 -7.51 0.40 -14.28
CA PRO A 212 -6.79 0.62 -15.53
C PRO A 212 -7.31 1.87 -16.27
N GLY A 213 -6.40 2.71 -16.78
CA GLY A 213 -6.73 3.96 -17.46
C GLY A 213 -7.21 5.12 -16.57
N SER A 214 -7.33 4.94 -15.25
CA SER A 214 -7.69 6.02 -14.33
C SER A 214 -6.57 7.04 -14.18
N ASP A 215 -6.94 8.31 -14.08
CA ASP A 215 -6.06 9.39 -13.65
C ASP A 215 -6.54 9.95 -12.31
N ILE A 216 -6.29 9.18 -11.24
CA ILE A 216 -6.82 9.48 -9.91
C ILE A 216 -6.44 10.87 -9.39
N VAL A 217 -5.28 11.40 -9.78
CA VAL A 217 -4.84 12.74 -9.35
C VAL A 217 -5.64 13.86 -10.02
N ALA A 218 -6.11 13.65 -11.25
CA ALA A 218 -7.01 14.57 -11.94
C ALA A 218 -8.48 14.39 -11.52
N GLU A 219 -8.89 13.15 -11.25
CA GLU A 219 -10.26 12.82 -10.84
C GLU A 219 -10.59 13.30 -9.42
N ARG A 220 -9.60 13.34 -8.53
CA ARG A 220 -9.74 13.68 -7.10
C ARG A 220 -8.63 14.64 -6.65
N PRO A 221 -8.61 15.91 -7.11
CA PRO A 221 -7.52 16.86 -6.83
C PRO A 221 -7.58 17.50 -5.44
N GLU A 222 -8.67 17.33 -4.70
CA GLU A 222 -8.95 18.04 -3.45
C GLU A 222 -8.24 17.45 -2.23
N SER A 223 -8.00 18.25 -1.19
CA SER A 223 -7.55 17.77 0.12
C SER A 223 -8.59 16.85 0.74
N VAL A 224 -8.15 15.77 1.37
CA VAL A 224 -9.03 14.91 2.18
C VAL A 224 -9.37 15.53 3.54
N VAL A 225 -8.67 16.59 3.94
CA VAL A 225 -8.88 17.28 5.22
C VAL A 225 -9.77 18.51 5.05
N SER A 226 -9.44 19.41 4.11
CA SER A 226 -10.15 20.67 3.92
C SER A 226 -11.12 20.69 2.74
N GLY A 227 -10.97 19.79 1.78
CA GLY A 227 -11.64 19.87 0.48
C GLY A 227 -11.06 20.92 -0.48
N HIS A 228 -10.01 21.66 -0.09
CA HIS A 228 -9.33 22.60 -0.99
C HIS A 228 -8.45 21.89 -2.01
N THR A 229 -8.38 22.43 -3.22
CA THR A 229 -7.35 22.08 -4.18
C THR A 229 -6.09 22.90 -3.94
N LEU A 230 -4.98 22.47 -4.53
CA LEU A 230 -3.73 23.24 -4.49
C LEU A 230 -3.89 24.66 -5.06
N THR A 231 -4.77 24.83 -6.06
CA THR A 231 -5.02 26.13 -6.69
C THR A 231 -5.72 27.10 -5.73
N ASP A 232 -6.55 26.60 -4.82
CA ASP A 232 -7.26 27.43 -3.82
C ASP A 232 -6.30 28.03 -2.79
N LEU A 233 -5.15 27.39 -2.57
CA LEU A 233 -4.12 27.85 -1.64
C LEU A 233 -3.03 28.71 -2.30
N LEU A 234 -2.92 28.65 -3.62
CA LEU A 234 -1.93 29.43 -4.36
C LEU A 234 -2.47 30.83 -4.66
N PRO A 235 -1.61 31.87 -4.61
CA PRO A 235 -2.01 33.20 -5.05
C PRO A 235 -2.44 33.17 -6.53
N PRO A 236 -3.38 34.04 -6.95
CA PRO A 236 -3.81 34.13 -8.34
C PRO A 236 -2.62 34.30 -9.29
N ARG A 237 -2.59 33.55 -10.39
CA ARG A 237 -1.53 33.67 -11.41
C ARG A 237 -1.45 35.14 -11.89
N GLY A 238 -0.30 35.79 -11.67
CA GLY A 238 -0.03 37.14 -12.17
C GLY A 238 0.24 38.21 -11.11
N GLN A 239 0.22 37.88 -9.81
CA GLN A 239 0.75 38.75 -8.76
C GLN A 239 2.05 38.18 -8.23
N THR A 240 3.17 38.67 -8.75
CA THR A 240 4.46 38.60 -8.05
C THR A 240 4.45 39.72 -7.01
N PRO A 241 4.92 39.49 -5.77
CA PRO A 241 5.18 40.60 -4.84
C PRO A 241 6.20 41.61 -5.40
#